data_AF-A0A7R9KFW0-F1
#
_entry.id   AF-A0A7R9KFW0-F1
#
_cell.length_a   1.000
_cell.length_b   1.000
_cell.length_c   1.000
_cell.angle_alpha   90.00
_cell.angle_beta   90.00
_cell.angle_gamma   90.00
#
_symmetry.space_group_name_H-M   'P 1'
#
loop_
_entity.id
_entity.type
_entity.pdbx_description
1 polymer ?
#
loop_
_entity_poly.entity_id
_entity_poly.type
_entity_poly.pdbx_seq_one_letter_code
_entity_poly.pdbx_strand_id
1 'polypeptide(L)'
;MGGCLGSRRSRPSSGDSLNSNIHPNVSIGKNQPLKHEVLKWKSDVPLTDGQLRSKRDEFWDTAPAFEGRKEIWDALKAAAFAAESNDFALAQAIIDGANISLPNGTLLDCYDELGSRYQLPIYCVSAPINLIEESSDSESPSPESEPIGATAGGEEMFVKFRISPSCNDVKMAVLSKETILSAKKKLALLESVEPFRQRWFFGGRLLSDKLRIEDVKLQSGFVVQVVVSSPQSADH
;
A
#
# COMPACT_ATOMS: atom_id res chain seq x y z
N MET A 1 -14.81 85.88 -11.54
CA MET A 1 -15.17 84.80 -10.60
C MET A 1 -14.76 83.49 -11.24
N GLY A 2 -13.88 82.63 -10.74
CA GLY A 2 -13.11 82.48 -9.51
C GLY A 2 -12.52 81.05 -9.63
N GLY A 3 -11.20 80.90 -9.54
CA GLY A 3 -10.52 79.62 -9.75
C GLY A 3 -10.58 78.67 -8.55
N CYS A 4 -10.26 77.40 -8.76
CA CYS A 4 -9.98 76.43 -7.70
C CYS A 4 -8.72 75.60 -8.03
N LEU A 5 -7.79 75.64 -7.08
CA LEU A 5 -6.47 75.04 -7.02
C LEU A 5 -6.55 73.57 -6.56
N GLY A 6 -5.51 72.79 -6.87
CA GLY A 6 -5.42 71.37 -6.52
C GLY A 6 -5.02 71.06 -5.08
N SER A 7 -4.91 69.77 -4.76
CA SER A 7 -3.98 69.30 -3.73
C SER A 7 -3.70 67.81 -3.88
N ARG A 8 -2.42 67.50 -4.14
CA ARG A 8 -1.82 66.21 -3.80
C ARG A 8 -1.63 66.18 -2.29
N ARG A 9 -2.02 65.10 -1.62
CA ARG A 9 -1.51 64.76 -0.30
C ARG A 9 -0.99 63.33 -0.32
N SER A 10 0.31 63.20 -0.21
CA SER A 10 0.98 61.99 0.25
C SER A 10 1.09 62.05 1.77
N ARG A 11 0.77 60.97 2.48
CA ARG A 11 1.65 60.37 3.52
C ARG A 11 1.07 59.04 4.05
N PRO A 12 1.94 58.12 4.52
CA PRO A 12 1.67 56.70 4.74
C PRO A 12 1.32 56.39 6.21
N SER A 13 0.78 55.19 6.46
CA SER A 13 0.96 54.51 7.75
C SER A 13 0.81 53.00 7.59
N SER A 14 1.78 52.30 8.18
CA SER A 14 1.95 50.86 8.32
C SER A 14 0.82 50.18 9.08
N GLY A 15 0.71 48.86 8.90
CA GLY A 15 0.46 47.94 10.02
C GLY A 15 -0.83 47.12 9.95
N ASP A 16 -0.61 45.81 9.84
CA ASP A 16 -1.46 44.70 10.31
C ASP A 16 -2.72 44.28 9.52
N SER A 17 -2.51 43.23 8.72
CA SER A 17 -3.06 41.88 8.96
C SER A 17 -4.35 41.79 9.78
N LEU A 18 -5.40 41.24 9.16
CA LEU A 18 -6.08 40.02 9.59
C LEU A 18 -7.24 39.70 8.64
N ASN A 19 -7.01 38.65 7.84
CA ASN A 19 -7.92 37.52 7.64
C ASN A 19 -9.37 37.83 7.22
N SER A 20 -9.63 37.83 5.92
CA SER A 20 -10.97 37.67 5.37
C SER A 20 -10.97 36.66 4.21
N ASN A 21 -11.47 35.47 4.54
CA ASN A 21 -12.11 34.48 3.67
C ASN A 21 -11.43 34.14 2.33
N ILE A 22 -10.60 33.11 2.39
CA ILE A 22 -10.30 32.22 1.28
C ILE A 22 -11.61 31.53 0.87
N HIS A 23 -12.30 32.09 -0.12
CA HIS A 23 -13.20 31.29 -0.96
C HIS A 23 -12.31 30.70 -2.07
N PRO A 24 -12.28 29.37 -2.29
CA PRO A 24 -11.61 28.82 -3.45
C PRO A 24 -12.41 29.22 -4.69
N ASN A 25 -11.99 30.32 -5.33
CA ASN A 25 -12.46 30.74 -6.63
C ASN A 25 -12.01 29.69 -7.67
N VAL A 26 -12.83 28.65 -7.87
CA VAL A 26 -12.68 27.70 -8.97
C VAL A 26 -12.77 28.51 -10.25
N SER A 27 -11.61 28.78 -10.84
CA SER A 27 -11.48 29.53 -12.08
C SER A 27 -11.92 28.62 -13.23
N ILE A 28 -13.23 28.50 -13.44
CA ILE A 28 -13.86 27.97 -14.66
C ILE A 28 -13.28 28.79 -15.83
N GLY A 29 -12.43 28.17 -16.65
CA GLY A 29 -11.88 28.81 -17.84
C GLY A 29 -10.43 28.46 -18.20
N LYS A 30 -9.71 27.66 -17.41
CA LYS A 30 -8.39 27.16 -17.80
C LYS A 30 -8.33 25.66 -17.56
N ASN A 31 -8.63 24.89 -18.61
CA ASN A 31 -8.27 23.47 -18.66
C ASN A 31 -6.77 23.36 -18.33
N GLN A 32 -6.42 22.55 -17.34
CA GLN A 32 -5.04 22.31 -16.97
C GLN A 32 -4.58 20.99 -17.59
N PRO A 33 -3.35 20.90 -18.14
CA PRO A 33 -2.80 19.63 -18.56
C PRO A 33 -2.75 18.67 -17.37
N LEU A 34 -2.82 17.36 -17.65
CA LEU A 34 -2.71 16.32 -16.65
C LEU A 34 -1.42 16.52 -15.85
N LYS A 35 -1.54 16.63 -14.52
CA LYS A 35 -0.38 16.70 -13.64
C LYS A 35 0.32 15.35 -13.62
N HIS A 36 1.65 15.38 -13.75
CA HIS A 36 2.51 14.20 -13.62
C HIS A 36 2.72 13.82 -12.15
N GLU A 37 1.64 13.80 -11.37
CA GLU A 37 1.69 13.55 -9.93
C GLU A 37 0.83 12.34 -9.58
N VAL A 38 1.49 11.28 -9.13
CA VAL A 38 0.81 10.11 -8.58
C VAL A 38 0.17 10.50 -7.25
N LEU A 39 -1.15 10.46 -7.20
CA LEU A 39 -1.92 10.80 -6.00
C LEU A 39 -1.58 9.81 -4.88
N LYS A 40 -0.89 10.28 -3.83
CA LYS A 40 -0.58 9.45 -2.67
C LYS A 40 -1.74 9.47 -1.69
N TRP A 41 -2.41 8.33 -1.53
CA TRP A 41 -3.51 8.18 -0.58
C TRP A 41 -3.35 6.92 0.27
N LYS A 42 -4.01 6.90 1.42
CA LYS A 42 -4.07 5.75 2.33
C LYS A 42 -5.50 5.26 2.41
N SER A 43 -5.70 3.95 2.35
CA SER A 43 -7.00 3.35 2.67
C SER A 43 -7.15 3.21 4.19
N ASP A 44 -8.33 3.49 4.73
CA ASP A 44 -8.64 3.31 6.16
C ASP A 44 -8.58 1.84 6.58
N VAL A 45 -8.94 0.94 5.66
CA VAL A 45 -8.77 -0.51 5.79
C VAL A 45 -7.70 -0.92 4.79
N PRO A 46 -6.63 -1.64 5.21
CA PRO A 46 -5.59 -2.08 4.29
C PRO A 46 -6.21 -3.00 3.22
N LEU A 47 -5.96 -2.68 1.96
CA LEU A 47 -6.51 -3.38 0.80
C LEU A 47 -5.40 -4.20 0.14
N THR A 48 -5.72 -5.43 -0.27
CA THR A 48 -4.81 -6.21 -1.11
C THR A 48 -4.86 -5.75 -2.56
N ASP A 49 -3.82 -6.05 -3.35
CA ASP A 49 -3.80 -5.78 -4.79
C ASP A 49 -5.03 -6.39 -5.49
N GLY A 50 -5.36 -7.64 -5.19
CA GLY A 50 -6.53 -8.33 -5.74
C GLY A 50 -7.87 -7.69 -5.36
N GLN A 51 -7.99 -7.20 -4.12
CA GLN A 51 -9.19 -6.48 -3.66
C GLN A 51 -9.30 -5.10 -4.29
N LEU A 52 -8.19 -4.37 -4.42
CA LEU A 52 -8.17 -3.08 -5.10
C LEU A 52 -8.56 -3.24 -6.57
N ARG A 53 -7.99 -4.25 -7.24
CA ARG A 53 -8.27 -4.56 -8.64
C ARG A 53 -9.72 -4.99 -8.85
N SER A 54 -10.25 -5.86 -7.99
CA SER A 54 -11.67 -6.25 -8.03
C SER A 54 -12.60 -5.05 -7.83
N LYS A 55 -12.31 -4.19 -6.84
CA LYS A 55 -13.10 -2.97 -6.59
C LYS A 55 -13.01 -1.97 -7.75
N ARG A 56 -11.84 -1.88 -8.39
CA ARG A 56 -11.62 -1.06 -9.57
C ARG A 56 -12.40 -1.61 -10.77
N ASP A 57 -12.38 -2.92 -10.98
CA ASP A 57 -13.14 -3.57 -12.06
C ASP A 57 -14.65 -3.45 -11.84
N GLU A 58 -15.15 -3.63 -10.62
CA GLU A 58 -16.56 -3.43 -10.29
C GLU A 58 -16.99 -1.98 -10.54
N PHE A 59 -16.13 -1.01 -10.19
CA PHE A 59 -16.37 0.39 -10.52
C PHE A 59 -16.38 0.62 -12.04
N TRP A 60 -15.42 0.09 -12.79
CA TRP A 60 -15.36 0.28 -14.25
C TRP A 60 -16.47 -0.44 -15.01
N ASP A 61 -17.01 -1.54 -14.47
CA ASP A 61 -18.14 -2.26 -15.04
C ASP A 61 -19.46 -1.50 -14.83
N THR A 62 -19.61 -0.88 -13.65
CA THR A 62 -20.84 -0.17 -13.27
C THR A 62 -20.85 1.32 -13.64
N ALA A 63 -19.70 1.98 -13.76
CA ALA A 63 -19.60 3.42 -14.06
C ALA A 63 -20.30 3.84 -15.37
N PRO A 64 -20.18 3.10 -16.49
CA PRO A 64 -20.91 3.44 -17.72
C PRO A 64 -22.43 3.29 -17.61
N ALA A 65 -22.93 2.55 -16.62
CA ALA A 65 -24.36 2.35 -16.40
C ALA A 65 -25.00 3.46 -15.54
N PHE A 66 -24.20 4.23 -14.80
CA PHE A 66 -24.68 5.21 -13.85
C PHE A 66 -24.86 6.61 -14.46
N GLU A 67 -23.90 7.11 -15.25
CA GLU A 67 -24.02 8.41 -15.93
C GLU A 67 -22.94 8.62 -17.00
N GLY A 68 -23.28 9.33 -18.10
CA GLY A 68 -22.33 9.75 -19.15
C GLY A 68 -22.13 8.76 -20.31
N ARG A 69 -21.34 9.16 -21.32
CA ARG A 69 -20.97 8.32 -22.46
C ARG A 69 -19.93 7.27 -22.09
N LYS A 70 -20.12 6.03 -22.56
CA LYS A 70 -19.19 4.91 -22.33
C LYS A 70 -17.81 5.20 -22.93
N GLU A 71 -17.77 5.91 -24.04
CA GLU A 71 -16.56 6.32 -24.77
C GLU A 71 -15.64 7.17 -23.89
N ILE A 72 -16.23 8.04 -23.07
CA ILE A 72 -15.48 8.90 -22.15
C ILE A 72 -14.98 8.10 -20.96
N TRP A 73 -15.80 7.19 -20.43
CA TRP A 73 -15.36 6.26 -19.39
C TRP A 73 -14.22 5.35 -19.87
N ASP A 74 -14.27 4.87 -21.11
CA ASP A 74 -13.21 4.06 -21.71
C ASP A 74 -11.90 4.86 -21.86
N ALA A 75 -11.99 6.10 -22.35
CA ALA A 75 -10.86 7.02 -22.42
C ALA A 75 -10.28 7.33 -21.03
N LEU A 76 -11.11 7.59 -20.02
CA LEU A 76 -10.67 7.83 -18.65
C LEU A 76 -9.98 6.61 -18.04
N LYS A 77 -10.46 5.40 -18.34
CA LYS A 77 -9.83 4.14 -17.91
C LYS A 77 -8.46 3.98 -18.54
N ALA A 78 -8.35 4.20 -19.84
CA ALA A 78 -7.09 4.12 -20.56
C ALA A 78 -6.08 5.17 -20.08
N ALA A 79 -6.53 6.40 -19.85
CA ALA A 79 -5.71 7.48 -19.30
C ALA A 79 -5.22 7.18 -17.88
N ALA A 80 -6.07 6.61 -17.02
CA ALA A 80 -5.68 6.19 -15.67
C ALA A 80 -4.60 5.09 -15.70
N PHE A 81 -4.75 4.09 -16.56
CA PHE A 81 -3.75 3.02 -16.72
C PHE A 81 -2.40 3.53 -17.25
N ALA A 82 -2.44 4.48 -18.19
CA ALA A 82 -1.25 5.15 -18.69
C ALA A 82 -0.55 5.98 -17.60
N ALA A 83 -1.32 6.69 -16.78
CA ALA A 83 -0.81 7.44 -15.64
C ALA A 83 -0.16 6.53 -14.57
N GLU A 84 -0.74 5.36 -14.29
CA GLU A 84 -0.14 4.33 -13.42
C GLU A 84 1.22 3.84 -13.95
N SER A 85 1.34 3.71 -15.27
CA SER A 85 2.58 3.29 -15.95
C SER A 85 3.63 4.42 -16.04
N ASN A 86 3.38 5.58 -15.42
CA ASN A 86 4.16 6.82 -15.57
C ASN A 86 4.23 7.36 -17.01
N ASP A 87 3.34 6.93 -17.90
CA ASP A 87 3.24 7.45 -19.27
C ASP A 87 2.19 8.58 -19.33
N PHE A 88 2.60 9.74 -18.82
CA PHE A 88 1.75 10.92 -18.80
C PHE A 88 1.53 11.53 -20.19
N ALA A 89 2.44 11.28 -21.14
CA ALA A 89 2.30 11.77 -22.51
C ALA A 89 1.16 11.03 -23.22
N LEU A 90 1.10 9.72 -23.07
CA LEU A 90 0.00 8.90 -23.60
C LEU A 90 -1.31 9.21 -22.87
N ALA A 91 -1.28 9.35 -21.54
CA ALA A 91 -2.46 9.73 -20.76
C ALA A 91 -3.04 11.08 -21.22
N GLN A 92 -2.19 12.09 -21.40
CA GLN A 92 -2.59 13.41 -21.90
C GLN A 92 -3.14 13.33 -23.32
N ALA A 93 -2.51 12.54 -24.22
CA ALA A 93 -3.00 12.35 -25.58
C ALA A 93 -4.41 11.71 -25.62
N ILE A 94 -4.70 10.77 -24.71
CA ILE A 94 -6.04 10.18 -24.59
C ILE A 94 -7.07 11.22 -24.13
N ILE A 95 -6.72 12.02 -23.12
CA ILE A 95 -7.61 13.06 -22.56
C ILE A 95 -7.91 14.13 -23.63
N ASP A 96 -6.88 14.60 -24.33
CA ASP A 96 -7.02 15.58 -25.40
C ASP A 96 -7.79 15.00 -26.60
N GLY A 97 -7.56 13.72 -26.94
CA GLY A 97 -8.26 13.01 -28.01
C GLY A 97 -9.74 12.74 -27.74
N ALA A 98 -10.12 12.65 -26.46
CA ALA A 98 -11.50 12.50 -26.01
C ALA A 98 -12.16 13.85 -25.65
N ASN A 99 -11.49 14.98 -25.90
CA ASN A 99 -11.96 16.33 -25.58
C ASN A 99 -12.32 16.54 -24.10
N ILE A 100 -11.64 15.82 -23.21
CA ILE A 100 -11.87 15.87 -21.77
C ILE A 100 -11.14 17.07 -21.17
N SER A 101 -11.85 17.86 -20.37
CA SER A 101 -11.30 18.99 -19.63
C SER A 101 -11.08 18.66 -18.16
N LEU A 102 -9.89 19.02 -17.64
CA LEU A 102 -9.48 18.85 -16.26
C LEU A 102 -9.37 20.22 -15.58
N PRO A 103 -10.29 20.63 -14.70
CA PRO A 103 -10.20 21.91 -14.00
C PRO A 103 -9.03 21.96 -13.01
N ASN A 104 -8.69 20.81 -12.40
CA ASN A 104 -7.64 20.69 -11.38
C ASN A 104 -6.35 20.04 -11.90
N GLY A 105 -6.33 19.62 -13.18
CA GLY A 105 -5.24 18.82 -13.76
C GLY A 105 -5.16 17.39 -13.22
N THR A 106 -6.23 16.87 -12.62
CA THR A 106 -6.30 15.53 -12.01
C THR A 106 -7.45 14.74 -12.61
N LEU A 107 -7.27 13.42 -12.77
CA LEU A 107 -8.31 12.52 -13.27
C LEU A 107 -9.49 12.31 -12.30
N LEU A 108 -9.46 12.89 -11.09
CA LEU A 108 -10.53 12.74 -10.09
C LEU A 108 -11.84 13.43 -10.51
N ASP A 109 -11.74 14.57 -11.20
CA ASP A 109 -12.88 15.37 -11.64
C ASP A 109 -12.64 15.80 -13.09
N CYS A 110 -13.31 15.13 -14.01
CA CYS A 110 -13.18 15.31 -15.45
C CYS A 110 -14.49 15.83 -16.05
N TYR A 111 -14.41 16.61 -17.12
CA TYR A 111 -15.57 17.16 -17.82
C TYR A 111 -15.48 16.85 -19.31
N ASP A 112 -16.61 16.49 -19.89
CA ASP A 112 -16.74 16.34 -21.34
C ASP A 112 -17.01 17.69 -22.03
N GLU A 113 -16.89 17.72 -23.36
CA GLU A 113 -17.26 18.86 -24.22
C GLU A 113 -18.72 19.30 -24.04
N LEU A 114 -19.61 18.36 -23.67
CA LEU A 114 -21.03 18.62 -23.39
C LEU A 114 -21.29 19.09 -21.96
N GLY A 115 -20.24 19.21 -21.13
CA GLY A 115 -20.35 19.61 -19.73
C GLY A 115 -20.77 18.50 -18.77
N SER A 116 -20.83 17.24 -19.23
CA SER A 116 -21.03 16.08 -18.36
C SER A 116 -19.84 15.91 -17.42
N ARG A 117 -20.10 15.76 -16.12
CA ARG A 117 -19.08 15.60 -15.09
C ARG A 117 -18.83 14.12 -14.82
N TYR A 118 -17.56 13.74 -14.79
CA TYR A 118 -17.07 12.40 -14.50
C TYR A 118 -16.23 12.46 -13.25
N GLN A 119 -16.60 11.70 -12.23
CA GLN A 119 -15.86 11.63 -10.97
C GLN A 119 -15.22 10.26 -10.80
N LEU A 120 -13.88 10.24 -10.73
CA LEU A 120 -13.15 9.00 -10.47
C LEU A 120 -12.77 8.95 -9.00
N PRO A 121 -13.07 7.85 -8.31
CA PRO A 121 -12.51 7.57 -7.01
C PRO A 121 -10.99 7.49 -7.08
N ILE A 122 -10.31 7.94 -6.03
CA ILE A 122 -8.84 7.97 -5.96
C ILE A 122 -8.19 6.59 -6.11
N TYR A 123 -8.91 5.53 -5.72
CA TYR A 123 -8.50 4.14 -5.86
C TYR A 123 -8.51 3.62 -7.30
N CYS A 124 -9.17 4.33 -8.23
CA CYS A 124 -9.15 4.00 -9.66
C CYS A 124 -7.99 4.69 -10.40
N VAL A 125 -7.41 5.74 -9.81
CA VAL A 125 -6.38 6.60 -10.41
C VAL A 125 -4.98 6.28 -9.87
N SER A 126 -4.90 5.72 -8.66
CA SER A 126 -3.62 5.44 -8.00
C SER A 126 -3.79 4.32 -6.97
N ALA A 127 -2.75 3.51 -6.79
CA ALA A 127 -2.68 2.54 -5.71
C ALA A 127 -2.46 3.26 -4.35
N PRO A 128 -3.08 2.79 -3.25
CA PRO A 128 -2.83 3.32 -1.93
C PRO A 128 -1.39 3.04 -1.49
N ILE A 129 -0.84 3.90 -0.65
CA ILE A 129 0.48 3.68 -0.02
C ILE A 129 0.51 2.44 0.88
N ASN A 130 -0.66 1.97 1.30
CA ASN A 130 -0.88 0.78 2.13
C ASN A 130 -1.38 -0.40 1.27
N LEU A 131 -0.94 -0.52 0.02
CA LEU A 131 -1.25 -1.67 -0.82
C LEU A 131 -0.53 -2.90 -0.28
N ILE A 132 -1.28 -3.95 0.06
CA ILE A 132 -0.70 -5.26 0.37
C ILE A 132 -0.52 -5.97 -0.97
N GLU A 133 0.71 -6.10 -1.46
CA GLU A 133 1.03 -6.87 -2.66
C GLU A 133 0.72 -8.35 -2.40
N GLU A 134 -0.31 -8.88 -3.07
CA GLU A 134 -0.53 -10.32 -3.16
C GLU A 134 0.29 -10.84 -4.34
N SER A 135 1.43 -11.47 -4.02
CA SER A 135 2.26 -12.22 -4.98
C SER A 135 1.38 -13.21 -5.77
N SER A 136 1.32 -13.03 -7.09
CA SER A 136 0.59 -13.90 -8.03
C SER A 136 1.17 -15.31 -8.03
N ASP A 137 0.54 -16.23 -7.30
CA ASP A 137 0.78 -17.68 -7.37
C ASP A 137 -0.35 -18.34 -8.16
N SER A 138 -0.35 -18.13 -9.48
CA SER A 138 -1.23 -18.85 -10.41
C SER A 138 -0.53 -19.08 -11.75
N GLU A 139 0.45 -19.98 -11.72
CA GLU A 139 0.70 -20.86 -12.86
C GLU A 139 0.34 -22.28 -12.39
N SER A 140 -0.86 -22.75 -12.76
CA SER A 140 -1.17 -24.17 -12.58
C SER A 140 -0.32 -24.95 -13.59
N PRO A 141 0.48 -25.90 -13.10
CA PRO A 141 0.02 -27.27 -13.26
C PRO A 141 0.32 -28.11 -12.01
N SER A 142 -0.66 -28.91 -11.59
CA SER A 142 -0.51 -30.05 -10.66
C SER A 142 -0.67 -29.74 -9.15
N PRO A 143 -1.37 -30.61 -8.40
CA PRO A 143 -1.78 -30.36 -7.02
C PRO A 143 -0.67 -30.72 -6.02
N GLU A 144 0.37 -29.89 -5.88
CA GLU A 144 1.25 -29.98 -4.71
C GLU A 144 2.15 -28.74 -4.64
N SER A 145 1.88 -27.84 -3.68
CA SER A 145 2.85 -26.99 -2.94
C SER A 145 2.26 -25.61 -2.59
N GLU A 146 1.65 -25.48 -1.41
CA GLU A 146 1.59 -24.19 -0.68
C GLU A 146 2.96 -23.93 0.02
N PRO A 147 3.29 -22.70 0.48
CA PRO A 147 2.64 -22.16 1.68
C PRO A 147 2.26 -20.65 1.63
N ILE A 148 1.02 -20.46 2.07
CA ILE A 148 0.28 -19.26 2.47
C ILE A 148 0.98 -18.37 3.52
N GLY A 149 0.67 -17.07 3.49
CA GLY A 149 0.64 -16.21 4.68
C GLY A 149 0.33 -14.74 4.35
N ALA A 150 -0.90 -14.33 4.05
CA ALA A 150 -1.99 -14.28 5.01
C ALA A 150 -3.34 -14.41 4.28
N THR A 151 -3.95 -15.60 4.27
CA THR A 151 -5.01 -15.90 5.24
C THR A 151 -5.01 -17.39 5.55
N ALA A 152 -4.04 -17.86 6.34
CA ALA A 152 -4.17 -19.13 7.06
C ALA A 152 -3.28 -19.17 8.31
N GLY A 153 -3.59 -18.33 9.29
CA GLY A 153 -3.45 -18.76 10.67
C GLY A 153 -2.55 -17.97 11.59
N GLY A 154 -3.15 -17.00 12.29
CA GLY A 154 -2.65 -16.48 13.55
C GLY A 154 -1.84 -15.19 13.41
N GLU A 155 -1.77 -14.44 14.50
CA GLU A 155 -0.98 -13.21 14.58
C GLU A 155 0.50 -13.52 14.28
N GLU A 156 1.11 -12.75 13.39
CA GLU A 156 2.55 -12.80 13.16
C GLU A 156 3.26 -12.14 14.35
N MET A 157 4.22 -12.85 14.94
CA MET A 157 4.99 -12.36 16.08
C MET A 157 6.49 -12.52 15.84
N PHE A 158 7.25 -11.52 16.29
CA PHE A 158 8.70 -11.58 16.27
C PHE A 158 9.23 -12.20 17.54
N VAL A 159 9.81 -13.39 17.43
CA VAL A 159 10.42 -14.12 18.54
C VAL A 159 11.94 -14.07 18.41
N LYS A 160 12.62 -13.91 19.54
CA LYS A 160 14.09 -13.95 19.60
C LYS A 160 14.53 -15.35 19.98
N PHE A 161 15.36 -15.97 19.15
CA PHE A 161 15.92 -17.30 19.37
C PHE A 161 17.38 -17.15 19.80
N ARG A 162 17.64 -17.38 21.08
CA ARG A 162 18.99 -17.35 21.64
C ARG A 162 19.67 -18.69 21.46
N ILE A 163 20.62 -18.75 20.53
CA ILE A 163 21.39 -19.96 20.21
C ILE A 163 22.51 -20.10 21.24
N SER A 164 22.32 -21.01 22.20
CA SER A 164 23.20 -21.17 23.37
C SER A 164 24.68 -21.47 23.06
N PRO A 165 25.05 -22.25 22.02
CA PRO A 165 26.47 -22.47 21.72
C PRO A 165 27.17 -21.25 21.10
N SER A 166 26.43 -20.34 20.44
CA SER A 166 26.99 -19.18 19.74
C SER A 166 26.72 -17.85 20.45
N CYS A 167 25.94 -17.87 21.53
CA CYS A 167 25.37 -16.69 22.21
C CYS A 167 24.74 -15.68 21.23
N ASN A 168 24.25 -16.16 20.08
CA ASN A 168 23.67 -15.33 19.04
C ASN A 168 22.15 -15.27 19.22
N ASP A 169 21.58 -14.07 19.15
CA ASP A 169 20.15 -13.83 19.27
C ASP A 169 19.56 -13.62 17.87
N VAL A 170 18.94 -14.66 17.32
CA VAL A 170 18.32 -14.62 16.00
C VAL A 170 16.87 -14.18 16.14
N LYS A 171 16.53 -13.01 15.58
CA LYS A 171 15.14 -12.55 15.55
C LYS A 171 14.47 -13.08 14.29
N MET A 172 13.39 -13.84 14.45
CA MET A 172 12.64 -14.43 13.34
C MET A 172 11.14 -14.22 13.56
N ALA A 173 10.42 -14.00 12.46
CA ALA A 173 8.97 -13.91 12.46
C ALA A 173 8.35 -15.31 12.41
N VAL A 174 7.39 -15.56 13.30
CA VAL A 174 6.67 -16.82 13.43
C VAL A 174 5.17 -16.53 13.60
N LEU A 175 4.31 -17.43 13.10
CA LEU A 175 2.86 -17.24 13.15
C LEU A 175 2.24 -17.94 14.38
N SER A 176 1.22 -17.36 15.02
CA SER A 176 0.60 -17.97 16.21
C SER A 176 0.07 -19.39 15.99
N LYS A 177 -0.47 -19.69 14.79
CA LYS A 177 -0.97 -21.05 14.47
C LYS A 177 0.10 -21.98 13.87
N GLU A 178 1.32 -21.49 13.66
CA GLU A 178 2.42 -22.28 13.14
C GLU A 178 2.96 -23.24 14.23
N THR A 179 3.44 -24.41 13.79
CA THR A 179 4.06 -25.40 14.69
C THR A 179 5.51 -25.07 14.95
N ILE A 180 6.03 -25.54 16.09
CA ILE A 180 7.45 -25.40 16.42
C ILE A 180 8.35 -26.07 15.36
N LEU A 181 7.90 -27.15 14.71
CA LEU A 181 8.64 -27.76 13.60
C LEU A 181 8.86 -26.79 12.44
N SER A 182 7.82 -26.07 12.04
CA SER A 182 7.91 -25.10 10.95
C SER A 182 8.84 -23.93 11.31
N ALA A 183 8.74 -23.45 12.55
CA ALA A 183 9.66 -22.43 13.06
C ALA A 183 11.12 -22.94 13.13
N LYS A 184 11.36 -24.20 13.52
CA LYS A 184 12.68 -24.84 13.47
C LYS A 184 13.26 -24.92 12.06
N LYS A 185 12.43 -25.25 11.07
CA LYS A 185 12.84 -25.26 9.66
C LYS A 185 13.26 -23.86 9.19
N LYS A 186 12.52 -22.81 9.57
CA LYS A 186 12.91 -21.44 9.26
C LYS A 186 14.26 -21.06 9.91
N LEU A 187 14.47 -21.43 11.18
CA LEU A 187 15.76 -21.22 11.84
C LEU A 187 16.89 -22.01 11.16
N ALA A 188 16.60 -23.21 10.65
CA ALA A 188 17.56 -24.03 9.91
C ALA A 188 18.04 -23.34 8.62
N LEU A 189 17.15 -22.63 7.93
CA LEU A 189 17.51 -21.86 6.73
C LEU A 189 18.38 -20.65 7.06
N LEU A 190 18.17 -20.01 8.21
CA LEU A 190 18.92 -18.82 8.61
C LEU A 190 20.31 -19.15 9.15
N GLU A 191 20.40 -20.14 10.03
CA GLU A 191 21.64 -20.45 10.76
C GLU A 191 22.30 -21.75 10.29
N SER A 192 21.77 -22.38 9.24
CA SER A 192 22.23 -23.68 8.71
C SER A 192 22.25 -24.82 9.75
N VAL A 193 21.40 -24.74 10.77
CA VAL A 193 21.30 -25.77 11.81
C VAL A 193 20.13 -26.70 11.53
N GLU A 194 20.35 -27.99 11.29
CA GLU A 194 19.27 -28.94 11.02
C GLU A 194 18.23 -29.02 12.15
N PRO A 195 16.92 -29.12 11.84
CA PRO A 195 15.83 -29.03 12.82
C PRO A 195 15.90 -30.09 13.92
N PHE A 196 16.45 -31.28 13.65
CA PHE A 196 16.63 -32.34 14.65
C PHE A 196 17.72 -32.02 15.68
N ARG A 197 18.68 -31.15 15.32
CA ARG A 197 19.75 -30.71 16.22
C ARG A 197 19.31 -29.57 17.13
N GLN A 198 18.19 -28.93 16.80
CA GLN A 198 17.64 -27.80 17.53
C GLN A 198 16.73 -28.27 18.68
N ARG A 199 17.18 -28.08 19.92
CA ARG A 199 16.33 -28.24 21.11
C ARG A 199 15.90 -26.87 21.61
N TRP A 200 14.61 -26.60 21.53
CA TRP A 200 14.04 -25.30 21.88
C TRP A 200 13.49 -25.36 23.30
N PHE A 201 13.83 -24.38 24.12
CA PHE A 201 13.40 -24.26 25.51
C PHE A 201 12.75 -22.89 25.72
N PHE A 202 11.61 -22.89 26.39
CA PHE A 202 10.90 -21.68 26.79
C PHE A 202 10.39 -21.83 28.21
N GLY A 203 10.76 -20.91 29.10
CA GLY A 203 10.38 -20.97 30.52
C GLY A 203 10.78 -22.28 31.22
N GLY A 204 11.90 -22.89 30.81
CA GLY A 204 12.38 -24.17 31.34
C GLY A 204 11.67 -25.41 30.78
N ARG A 205 10.71 -25.25 29.85
CA ARG A 205 10.02 -26.37 29.18
C ARG A 205 10.62 -26.62 27.80
N LEU A 206 10.84 -27.88 27.47
CA LEU A 206 11.22 -28.31 26.12
C LEU A 206 10.02 -28.16 25.18
N LEU A 207 10.24 -27.47 24.07
CA LEU A 207 9.27 -27.28 23.01
C LEU A 207 9.36 -28.45 22.02
N SER A 208 8.28 -29.23 21.96
CA SER A 208 8.12 -30.36 21.03
C SER A 208 7.66 -29.87 19.65
N ASP A 209 8.05 -30.59 18.61
CA ASP A 209 7.77 -30.26 17.21
C ASP A 209 6.26 -30.20 16.89
N LYS A 210 5.46 -30.97 17.64
CA LYS A 210 3.99 -31.03 17.49
C LYS A 210 3.25 -29.88 18.18
N LEU A 211 3.92 -29.12 19.05
CA LEU A 211 3.32 -28.00 19.75
C LEU A 211 3.21 -26.79 18.82
N ARG A 212 2.14 -26.01 19.00
CA ARG A 212 1.93 -24.74 18.30
C ARG A 212 2.47 -23.58 19.09
N ILE A 213 2.77 -22.48 18.42
CA ILE A 213 3.28 -21.26 19.04
C ILE A 213 2.25 -20.66 20.02
N GLU A 214 0.96 -20.69 19.66
CA GLU A 214 -0.15 -20.28 20.53
C GLU A 214 -0.24 -21.08 21.85
N ASP A 215 -0.02 -22.41 21.81
CA ASP A 215 -0.10 -23.28 22.99
C ASP A 215 1.00 -22.99 24.01
N VAL A 216 2.14 -22.49 23.53
CA VAL A 216 3.31 -22.14 24.34
C VAL A 216 3.16 -20.76 24.98
N LYS A 217 2.12 -19.99 24.58
CA LYS A 217 1.92 -18.59 24.97
C LYS A 217 3.14 -17.73 24.67
N LEU A 218 3.81 -18.03 23.55
CA LEU A 218 4.86 -17.18 23.02
C LEU A 218 4.23 -15.87 22.56
N GLN A 219 4.84 -14.75 22.92
CA GLN A 219 4.45 -13.42 22.44
C GLN A 219 5.64 -12.72 21.81
N SER A 220 5.38 -11.61 21.12
CA SER A 220 6.43 -10.79 20.53
C SER A 220 7.42 -10.30 21.59
N GLY A 221 8.71 -10.40 21.30
CA GLY A 221 9.78 -9.97 22.20
C GLY A 221 10.22 -10.99 23.26
N PHE A 222 9.53 -12.13 23.37
CA PHE A 222 10.01 -13.24 24.21
C PHE A 222 11.24 -13.91 23.59
N VAL A 223 12.06 -14.50 24.48
CA VAL A 223 13.28 -15.19 24.10
C VAL A 223 13.10 -16.70 24.27
N VAL A 224 13.30 -17.44 23.19
CA VAL A 224 13.36 -18.91 23.17
C VAL A 224 14.83 -19.32 23.16
N GLN A 225 15.22 -20.19 24.08
CA GLN A 225 16.57 -20.70 24.15
C GLN A 225 16.71 -21.91 23.23
N VAL A 226 17.61 -21.82 22.25
CA VAL A 226 17.90 -22.89 21.31
C VAL A 226 19.23 -23.51 21.66
N VAL A 227 19.22 -24.77 22.06
CA VAL A 227 20.41 -25.57 22.29
C VAL A 227 20.66 -26.41 21.04
N VAL A 228 21.78 -26.16 20.38
CA VAL A 228 22.21 -26.95 19.22
C VAL A 228 23.04 -28.11 19.74
N SER A 229 22.62 -29.33 19.41
CA SER A 229 23.44 -30.52 19.65
C SER A 229 24.49 -30.58 18.54
N SER A 230 25.76 -30.33 18.85
CA SER A 230 26.85 -30.57 17.91
C SER A 230 26.87 -32.05 17.53
N PRO A 231 27.23 -32.41 16.27
CA PRO A 231 27.49 -33.80 15.96
C PRO A 231 28.65 -34.21 16.86
N GLN A 232 28.42 -35.19 17.72
CA GLN A 232 29.51 -35.88 18.39
C GLN A 232 30.34 -36.47 17.25
N SER A 233 31.56 -35.98 17.09
CA SER A 233 32.55 -36.55 16.18
C SER A 233 32.58 -38.04 16.45
N ALA A 234 32.06 -38.84 15.52
CA ALA A 234 32.24 -40.27 15.54
C ALA A 234 33.70 -40.52 15.13
N ASP A 235 34.58 -40.50 16.13
CA ASP A 235 35.85 -41.20 16.09
C ASP A 235 35.53 -42.70 16.03
N HIS A 236 35.72 -43.31 14.85
CA HIS A 236 36.43 -44.59 14.66
C HIS A 236 36.44 -45.03 13.19
#